data_AF-A0A4P9XMQ8-F1
#
_entry.id   AF-A0A4P9XMQ8-F1
#
_cell.length_a   1.000
_cell.length_b   1.000
_cell.length_c   1.000
_cell.angle_alpha   90.00
_cell.angle_beta   90.00
_cell.angle_gamma   90.00
#
_symmetry.space_group_name_H-M   'P 1'
#
loop_
_entity.id
_entity.type
_entity.pdbx_description
1 polymer ?
#
loop_
_entity_poly.entity_id
_entity_poly.type
_entity_poly.pdbx_seq_one_letter_code
_entity_poly.pdbx_strand_id
1 'polypeptide(L)'
;VTVDPWEVRQTKHSPTARVLERFAHALNVDGGATTVVPSGVEERRPIRVMLLAGADLLESMNVPNLWSVPDMHVILGQHGCVVAERTGTDLWDVVLGHDILYEHRAHIHTVKQVVQNDVSSTKIRLMLKRGMSVKYLLPDTVIEYIHKHGLYGTPSVAALSSSAPAPEDAPDACMNH
;
A
#
# COMPACT_ATOMS: atom_id res chain seq x y z
N VAL A 1 -6.24 -11.40 3.11
CA VAL A 1 -6.07 -9.93 3.13
C VAL A 1 -7.44 -9.31 2.89
N THR A 2 -7.85 -8.37 3.74
CA THR A 2 -9.12 -7.63 3.62
C THR A 2 -8.81 -6.13 3.61
N VAL A 3 -9.77 -5.30 3.18
CA VAL A 3 -9.63 -3.84 3.13
C VAL A 3 -10.55 -3.21 4.17
N ASP A 4 -10.02 -2.36 5.04
CA ASP A 4 -10.79 -1.56 5.99
C ASP A 4 -10.88 -0.10 5.49
N PRO A 5 -12.09 0.42 5.22
CA PRO A 5 -12.28 1.78 4.69
C PRO A 5 -12.37 2.89 5.76
N TRP A 6 -12.11 2.59 7.04
CA TRP A 6 -12.29 3.55 8.14
C TRP A 6 -11.39 4.77 8.01
N GLU A 7 -10.11 4.60 7.70
CA GLU A 7 -9.15 5.70 7.62
C GLU A 7 -9.54 6.70 6.51
N VAL A 8 -9.89 6.19 5.33
CA VAL A 8 -10.29 7.01 4.17
C VAL A 8 -11.59 7.78 4.41
N ARG A 9 -12.44 7.32 5.33
CA ARG A 9 -13.69 8.00 5.71
C ARG A 9 -13.50 9.13 6.73
N GLN A 10 -12.31 9.30 7.30
CA GLN A 10 -12.07 10.36 8.27
C GLN A 10 -12.03 11.72 7.55
N THR A 11 -12.61 12.75 8.16
CA THR A 11 -12.63 14.12 7.61
C THR A 11 -11.29 14.84 7.71
N LYS A 12 -10.39 14.33 8.55
CA LYS A 12 -9.03 14.84 8.76
C LYS A 12 -8.04 13.69 8.65
N HIS A 13 -6.79 14.05 8.37
CA HIS A 13 -5.66 13.12 8.46
C HIS A 13 -5.67 12.39 9.81
N SER A 14 -5.49 11.07 9.76
CA SER A 14 -5.38 10.23 10.94
C SER A 14 -3.94 9.75 11.08
N PRO A 15 -3.26 10.04 12.20
CA PRO A 15 -1.93 9.50 12.46
C PRO A 15 -1.95 7.96 12.40
N THR A 16 -0.89 7.36 11.86
CA THR A 16 -0.77 5.90 11.75
C THR A 16 -0.90 5.21 13.12
N ALA A 17 -0.36 5.82 14.18
CA ALA A 17 -0.51 5.33 15.55
C ALA A 17 -1.99 5.12 15.93
N ARG A 18 -2.84 6.10 15.67
CA ARG A 18 -4.29 6.03 15.95
C ARG A 18 -4.98 4.93 15.13
N VAL A 19 -4.54 4.69 13.90
CA VAL A 19 -5.05 3.60 13.07
C VAL A 19 -4.70 2.24 13.70
N LEU A 20 -3.46 2.07 14.14
CA LEU A 20 -2.99 0.84 14.81
C LEU A 20 -3.71 0.59 16.14
N GLU A 21 -3.86 1.63 16.97
CA GLU A 21 -4.59 1.55 18.25
C GLU A 21 -6.04 1.14 18.04
N ARG A 22 -6.71 1.69 17.02
CA ARG A 22 -8.08 1.30 16.68
C ARG A 22 -8.17 -0.19 16.36
N PHE A 23 -7.28 -0.71 15.51
CA PHE A 23 -7.28 -2.13 15.17
C PHE A 23 -6.96 -2.99 16.38
N ALA A 24 -5.98 -2.60 17.18
CA ALA A 24 -5.61 -3.34 18.38
C ALA A 24 -6.76 -3.37 19.39
N HIS A 25 -7.47 -2.26 19.59
CA HIS A 25 -8.66 -2.23 20.42
C HIS A 25 -9.74 -3.16 19.87
N ALA A 26 -10.10 -3.00 18.59
CA ALA A 26 -11.17 -3.77 17.94
C ALA A 26 -10.91 -5.29 17.95
N LEU A 27 -9.66 -5.72 17.79
CA LEU A 27 -9.28 -7.13 17.78
C LEU A 27 -9.16 -7.74 19.18
N ASN A 28 -9.00 -6.91 20.22
CA ASN A 28 -8.78 -7.38 21.59
C ASN A 28 -9.95 -7.14 22.54
N VAL A 29 -11.11 -6.66 22.06
CA VAL A 29 -12.31 -6.45 22.88
C VAL A 29 -12.67 -7.71 23.68
N ASP A 30 -12.62 -8.88 23.05
CA ASP A 30 -12.97 -10.17 23.65
C ASP A 30 -11.75 -10.96 24.17
N GLY A 31 -10.65 -10.26 24.50
CA GLY A 31 -9.40 -10.88 24.97
C GLY A 31 -8.50 -11.43 23.86
N GLY A 32 -8.82 -11.18 22.59
CA GLY A 32 -7.99 -11.53 21.44
C GLY A 32 -8.32 -12.89 20.82
N ALA A 33 -7.30 -13.55 20.27
CA ALA A 33 -7.45 -14.79 19.52
C ALA A 33 -7.57 -16.01 20.45
N THR A 34 -8.47 -16.95 20.12
CA THR A 34 -8.49 -18.26 20.77
C THR A 34 -7.28 -19.06 20.32
N THR A 35 -6.54 -19.59 21.28
CA THR A 35 -5.39 -20.46 21.07
C THR A 35 -5.58 -21.74 21.88
N VAL A 36 -5.08 -22.86 21.37
CA VAL A 36 -5.09 -24.13 22.10
C VAL A 36 -3.68 -24.34 22.65
N VAL A 37 -3.56 -24.32 23.97
CA VAL A 37 -2.29 -24.62 24.63
C VAL A 37 -2.02 -26.14 24.57
N PRO A 38 -0.76 -26.60 24.74
CA PRO A 38 -0.42 -28.03 24.65
C PRO A 38 -1.24 -28.97 25.56
N SER A 39 -1.85 -28.45 26.62
CA SER A 39 -2.76 -29.18 27.51
C SER A 39 -4.17 -29.40 26.94
N GLY A 40 -4.48 -28.90 25.75
CA GLY A 40 -5.79 -29.00 25.10
C GLY A 40 -6.84 -27.99 25.59
N VAL A 41 -6.46 -27.08 26.49
CA VAL A 41 -7.34 -26.01 26.99
C VAL A 41 -7.36 -24.84 26.02
N GLU A 42 -8.53 -24.27 25.77
CA GLU A 42 -8.68 -23.04 25.01
C GLU A 42 -8.35 -21.82 25.90
N GLU A 43 -7.43 -20.98 25.42
CA GLU A 43 -7.03 -19.73 26.07
C GLU A 43 -7.14 -18.57 25.07
N ARG A 44 -7.65 -17.43 25.53
CA ARG A 44 -7.65 -16.18 24.77
C ARG A 44 -6.31 -15.45 24.95
N ARG A 45 -5.65 -15.14 23.83
CA ARG A 45 -4.39 -14.40 23.83
C ARG A 45 -4.53 -13.07 23.08
N PRO A 46 -4.01 -11.97 23.64
CA PRO A 46 -4.01 -10.68 22.96
C PRO A 46 -3.34 -10.75 21.59
N ILE A 47 -4.00 -10.15 20.60
CA ILE A 47 -3.50 -9.99 19.25
C ILE A 47 -2.65 -8.72 19.21
N ARG A 48 -1.37 -8.87 18.87
CA ARG A 48 -0.50 -7.72 18.57
C ARG A 48 -0.68 -7.31 17.12
N VAL A 49 -1.17 -6.09 16.90
CA VAL A 49 -1.23 -5.47 15.57
C VAL A 49 0.14 -4.88 15.26
N MET A 50 0.66 -5.16 14.07
CA MET A 50 1.95 -4.66 13.60
C MET A 50 1.80 -3.91 12.28
N LEU A 51 2.62 -2.89 12.07
CA LEU A 51 2.65 -2.11 10.84
C LEU A 51 3.48 -2.81 9.77
N LEU A 52 2.86 -3.22 8.67
CA LEU A 52 3.58 -3.72 7.50
C LEU A 52 3.91 -2.56 6.56
N ALA A 53 5.19 -2.34 6.26
CA ALA A 53 5.65 -1.22 5.44
C ALA A 53 6.88 -1.58 4.58
N GLY A 54 7.23 -0.68 3.66
CA GLY A 54 8.52 -0.70 2.98
C GLY A 54 9.63 -0.05 3.81
N ALA A 55 10.87 -0.26 3.38
CA ALA A 55 12.07 0.40 3.96
C ALA A 55 11.96 1.94 3.96
N ASP A 56 11.32 2.49 2.94
CA ASP A 56 11.05 3.92 2.77
C ASP A 56 10.28 4.54 3.95
N LEU A 57 9.34 3.80 4.54
CA LEU A 57 8.61 4.28 5.71
C LEU A 57 9.53 4.41 6.93
N LEU A 58 10.40 3.43 7.15
CA LEU A 58 11.34 3.45 8.28
C LEU A 58 12.38 4.56 8.11
N GLU A 59 12.90 4.74 6.89
CA GLU A 59 13.79 5.87 6.55
C GLU A 59 13.10 7.22 6.79
N SER A 60 11.80 7.33 6.49
CA SER A 60 11.04 8.56 6.71
C SER A 60 10.93 8.95 8.20
N MET A 61 11.05 7.98 9.12
CA MET A 61 11.05 8.26 10.56
C MET A 61 12.29 9.03 11.01
N ASN A 62 13.37 9.03 10.22
CA ASN A 62 14.56 9.83 10.46
C ASN A 62 14.43 11.28 9.93
N VAL A 63 13.32 11.62 9.25
CA VAL A 63 13.08 12.97 8.74
C VAL A 63 12.56 13.86 9.88
N PRO A 64 13.27 14.95 10.24
CA PRO A 64 12.86 15.81 11.35
C PRO A 64 11.45 16.38 11.15
N ASN A 65 10.64 16.36 12.21
CA ASN A 65 9.26 16.90 12.25
C ASN A 65 8.25 16.19 11.34
N LEU A 66 8.60 15.09 10.68
CA LEU A 66 7.63 14.32 9.88
C LEU A 66 6.76 13.42 10.76
N TRP A 67 7.36 12.85 11.80
CA TRP A 67 6.69 11.97 12.75
C TRP A 67 6.66 12.60 14.13
N SER A 68 5.54 12.46 14.83
CA SER A 68 5.49 12.86 16.23
C SER A 68 6.21 11.81 17.08
N VAL A 69 7.04 12.27 18.02
CA VAL A 69 7.76 11.39 18.95
C VAL A 69 6.80 10.47 19.72
N PRO A 70 5.65 10.96 20.25
CA PRO A 70 4.68 10.07 20.89
C PRO A 70 4.14 8.99 19.96
N ASP A 71 3.81 9.33 18.71
CA ASP A 71 3.31 8.35 17.74
C ASP A 71 4.36 7.29 17.42
N MET A 72 5.65 7.67 17.33
CA MET A 72 6.73 6.70 17.11
C MET A 72 6.83 5.69 18.26
N HIS A 73 6.69 6.13 19.51
CA HIS A 73 6.66 5.23 20.66
C HIS A 73 5.43 4.31 20.67
N VAL A 74 4.28 4.77 20.21
CA VAL A 74 3.10 3.90 20.04
C VAL A 74 3.37 2.87 18.94
N ILE A 75 3.76 3.33 17.74
CA ILE A 75 3.98 2.48 16.57
C ILE A 75 5.07 1.44 16.82
N LEU A 76 6.19 1.79 17.44
CA LEU A 76 7.33 0.90 17.61
C LEU A 76 7.34 0.20 18.98
N GLY A 77 6.91 0.88 20.03
CA GLY A 77 6.93 0.33 21.39
C GLY A 77 5.77 -0.61 21.69
N GLN A 78 4.53 -0.18 21.41
CA GLN A 78 3.34 -0.97 21.74
C GLN A 78 3.05 -2.01 20.66
N HIS A 79 3.15 -1.60 19.41
CA HIS A 79 2.87 -2.42 18.23
C HIS A 79 4.14 -3.13 17.73
N GLY A 80 4.92 -2.43 16.92
CA GLY A 80 6.03 -2.94 16.14
C GLY A 80 5.74 -2.87 14.65
N CYS A 81 6.78 -3.06 13.84
CA CYS A 81 6.68 -3.00 12.39
C CYS A 81 7.39 -4.17 11.72
N VAL A 82 6.84 -4.58 10.58
CA VAL A 82 7.44 -5.53 9.66
C VAL A 82 7.80 -4.77 8.41
N VAL A 83 9.09 -4.73 8.09
CA VAL A 83 9.64 -3.90 7.02
C VAL A 83 10.12 -4.79 5.89
N ALA A 84 9.52 -4.65 4.71
CA ALA A 84 9.97 -5.30 3.50
C ALA A 84 11.16 -4.52 2.91
N GLU A 85 12.35 -5.11 2.98
CA GLU A 85 13.58 -4.52 2.46
C GLU A 85 13.65 -4.69 0.94
N ARG A 86 13.78 -3.57 0.21
CA ARG A 86 14.11 -3.56 -1.21
C ARG A 86 15.63 -3.47 -1.36
N THR A 87 16.12 -4.01 -2.46
CA THR A 87 17.54 -4.31 -2.70
C THR A 87 18.46 -3.12 -2.36
N GLY A 88 19.44 -3.33 -1.46
CA GLY A 88 20.64 -2.50 -1.36
C GLY A 88 20.69 -1.46 -0.23
N THR A 89 19.63 -1.29 0.58
CA THR A 89 19.69 -0.43 1.77
C THR A 89 19.82 -1.27 3.03
N ASP A 90 20.93 -1.13 3.76
CA ASP A 90 21.05 -1.72 5.09
C ASP A 90 20.18 -0.93 6.08
N LEU A 91 18.98 -1.45 6.34
CA LEU A 91 18.07 -0.87 7.34
C LEU A 91 18.67 -0.84 8.74
N TRP A 92 19.70 -1.65 9.03
CA TRP A 92 20.36 -1.62 10.33
C TRP A 92 21.08 -0.30 10.58
N ASP A 93 21.67 0.33 9.56
CA ASP A 93 22.30 1.64 9.72
C ASP A 93 21.27 2.71 10.12
N VAL A 94 20.07 2.65 9.54
CA VAL A 94 18.96 3.55 9.88
C VAL A 94 18.49 3.33 11.32
N VAL A 95 18.34 2.07 11.74
CA VAL A 95 17.90 1.72 13.09
C VAL A 95 18.94 2.10 14.14
N LEU A 96 20.23 1.87 13.86
CA LEU A 96 21.33 2.22 14.77
C LEU A 96 21.55 3.74 14.87
N GLY A 97 21.22 4.49 13.82
CA GLY A 97 21.44 5.94 13.75
C GLY A 97 20.37 6.80 14.44
N HIS A 98 19.27 6.21 14.94
CA HIS A 98 18.17 6.97 15.53
C HIS A 98 17.74 6.40 16.88
N ASP A 99 17.78 7.21 17.94
CA ASP A 99 17.57 6.79 19.34
C ASP A 99 16.27 5.99 19.55
N ILE A 100 15.13 6.50 19.06
CA ILE A 100 13.82 5.81 19.21
C ILE A 100 13.77 4.49 18.42
N LEU A 101 14.33 4.46 17.20
CA LEU A 101 14.37 3.22 16.40
C LEU A 101 15.25 2.18 17.08
N TYR A 102 16.39 2.61 17.62
CA TYR A 102 17.30 1.76 18.37
C TYR A 102 16.67 1.25 19.67
N GLU A 103 15.98 2.11 20.42
CA GLU A 103 15.27 1.75 21.65
C GLU A 103 14.27 0.61 21.40
N HIS A 104 13.46 0.74 20.35
CA HIS A 104 12.40 -0.22 19.99
C HIS A 104 12.82 -1.26 18.95
N ARG A 105 14.13 -1.43 18.68
CA ARG A 105 14.67 -2.30 17.62
C ARG A 105 14.19 -3.75 17.70
N ALA A 106 13.89 -4.26 18.90
CA ALA A 106 13.39 -5.62 19.09
C ALA A 106 11.98 -5.84 18.49
N HIS A 107 11.24 -4.76 18.22
CA HIS A 107 9.91 -4.77 17.61
C HIS A 107 9.94 -4.42 16.11
N ILE A 108 11.13 -4.26 15.52
CA ILE A 108 11.33 -4.01 14.09
C ILE A 108 11.79 -5.31 13.44
N HIS A 109 10.98 -5.84 12.53
CA HIS A 109 11.25 -7.10 11.84
C HIS A 109 11.49 -6.85 10.36
N THR A 110 12.71 -7.08 9.89
CA THR A 110 13.06 -6.94 8.48
C THR A 110 12.81 -8.24 7.72
N VAL A 111 12.10 -8.15 6.59
CA VAL A 111 11.85 -9.25 5.66
C VAL A 111 12.56 -8.95 4.34
N LYS A 112 13.55 -9.77 4.00
CA LYS A 112 14.29 -9.63 2.74
C LYS A 112 13.48 -10.14 1.57
N GLN A 113 13.31 -9.30 0.56
CA GLN A 113 12.62 -9.68 -0.66
C GLN A 113 13.58 -10.39 -1.63
N VAL A 114 13.43 -11.71 -1.79
CA VAL A 114 14.31 -12.53 -2.67
C VAL A 114 14.08 -12.24 -4.15
N VAL A 115 12.84 -12.00 -4.55
CA VAL A 115 12.47 -11.68 -5.93
C VAL A 115 12.29 -10.18 -6.05
N GLN A 116 13.05 -9.52 -6.92
CA GLN A 116 12.90 -8.10 -7.16
C GLN A 116 11.54 -7.79 -7.81
N ASN A 117 10.68 -7.10 -7.07
CA ASN A 117 9.46 -6.52 -7.60
C ASN A 117 9.70 -5.01 -7.71
N ASP A 118 9.83 -4.51 -8.93
CA ASP A 118 10.05 -3.09 -9.23
C ASP A 118 8.76 -2.37 -9.68
N VAL A 119 7.60 -2.97 -9.38
CA VAL A 119 6.31 -2.31 -9.58
C VAL A 119 6.14 -1.25 -8.49
N SER A 120 5.90 0.00 -8.93
CA SER A 120 5.54 1.13 -8.06
C SER A 120 4.36 1.89 -8.67
N SER A 121 3.52 2.48 -7.82
CA SER A 121 2.36 3.25 -8.29
C SER A 121 2.77 4.41 -9.21
N THR A 122 3.95 5.01 -9.01
CA THR A 122 4.48 6.06 -9.89
C THR A 122 4.77 5.53 -11.30
N LYS A 123 5.43 4.37 -11.42
CA LYS A 123 5.70 3.72 -12.72
C LYS A 123 4.40 3.31 -13.42
N ILE A 124 3.46 2.73 -12.67
CA ILE A 124 2.14 2.34 -13.19
C ILE A 124 1.38 3.54 -13.75
N ARG A 125 1.27 4.64 -12.99
CA ARG A 125 0.59 5.86 -13.46
C ARG A 125 1.25 6.45 -14.71
N LEU A 126 2.58 6.41 -14.78
CA LEU A 126 3.33 6.87 -15.96
C LEU A 126 3.08 5.99 -17.19
N MET A 127 3.04 4.67 -17.02
CA MET A 127 2.73 3.72 -18.09
C MET A 127 1.34 3.94 -18.65
N LEU A 128 0.34 4.05 -17.77
CA LEU A 128 -1.05 4.34 -18.13
C LEU A 128 -1.17 5.65 -18.90
N LYS A 129 -0.53 6.73 -18.41
CA LYS A 129 -0.53 8.05 -19.07
C LYS A 129 0.09 8.02 -20.48
N ARG A 130 1.02 7.09 -20.73
CA ARG A 130 1.70 6.90 -22.02
C ARG A 130 0.99 5.86 -22.92
N GLY A 131 -0.17 5.34 -22.53
CA GLY A 131 -0.87 4.29 -23.27
C GLY A 131 -0.15 2.94 -23.30
N MET A 132 0.79 2.70 -22.39
CA MET A 132 1.50 1.42 -22.29
C MET A 132 0.65 0.40 -21.50
N SER A 133 0.76 -0.87 -21.87
CA SER A 133 0.08 -1.96 -21.17
C SER A 133 0.68 -2.15 -19.77
N VAL A 134 -0.20 -2.28 -18.77
CA VAL A 134 0.13 -2.66 -17.39
C VAL A 134 -0.35 -4.06 -17.04
N LYS A 135 -0.70 -4.87 -18.06
CA LYS A 135 -1.10 -6.28 -17.88
C LYS A 135 0.02 -7.04 -17.17
N TYR A 136 -0.37 -7.94 -16.25
CA TYR A 136 0.54 -8.71 -15.39
C TYR A 136 1.26 -7.90 -14.29
N LEU A 137 1.15 -6.56 -14.28
CA LEU A 137 1.65 -5.73 -13.19
C LEU A 137 0.56 -5.42 -12.14
N LEU A 138 -0.70 -5.50 -12.55
CA LEU A 138 -1.89 -5.33 -11.71
C LEU A 138 -2.89 -6.46 -11.97
N PRO A 139 -3.78 -6.76 -11.00
CA PRO A 139 -4.93 -7.63 -11.26
C PRO A 139 -5.84 -7.07 -12.36
N ASP A 140 -6.39 -7.94 -13.21
CA ASP A 140 -7.24 -7.54 -14.35
C ASP A 140 -8.44 -6.68 -13.92
N THR A 141 -9.07 -7.02 -12.78
CA THR A 141 -10.19 -6.24 -12.22
C THR A 141 -9.81 -4.80 -11.85
N VAL A 142 -8.55 -4.55 -11.48
CA VAL A 142 -8.04 -3.21 -11.20
C VAL A 142 -7.81 -2.44 -12.49
N ILE A 143 -7.30 -3.11 -13.53
CA ILE A 143 -7.09 -2.52 -14.86
C ILE A 143 -8.43 -2.10 -15.47
N GLU A 144 -9.43 -2.99 -15.43
CA GLU A 144 -10.79 -2.71 -15.88
C GLU A 144 -11.39 -1.50 -15.16
N TYR A 145 -11.22 -1.41 -13.84
CA TYR A 145 -11.69 -0.28 -13.05
C TYR A 145 -11.03 1.04 -13.47
N ILE A 146 -9.71 1.04 -13.68
CA ILE A 146 -8.97 2.22 -14.15
C ILE A 146 -9.53 2.73 -15.49
N HIS A 147 -9.70 1.84 -16.47
CA HIS A 147 -10.21 2.21 -17.79
C HIS A 147 -11.68 2.63 -17.77
N LYS A 148 -12.52 1.94 -16.99
CA LYS A 148 -13.94 2.32 -16.84
C LYS A 148 -14.08 3.75 -16.35
N HIS A 149 -13.29 4.13 -15.35
CA HIS A 149 -13.36 5.44 -14.70
C HIS A 149 -12.41 6.49 -15.27
N GLY A 150 -11.64 6.16 -16.31
CA GLY A 150 -10.71 7.10 -16.95
C GLY A 150 -9.60 7.60 -16.00
N LEU A 151 -9.15 6.77 -15.06
CA LEU A 151 -8.17 7.18 -14.06
C LEU A 151 -6.78 7.38 -14.68
N TYR A 152 -5.98 8.28 -14.12
CA TYR A 152 -4.58 8.51 -14.51
C TYR A 152 -4.37 8.92 -15.98
N GLY A 153 -5.39 9.51 -16.61
CA GLY A 153 -5.32 9.95 -18.00
C GLY A 153 -5.59 8.85 -19.03
N THR A 154 -6.09 7.68 -18.60
CA THR A 154 -6.61 6.69 -19.55
C THR A 154 -7.94 7.17 -20.13
N PRO A 155 -8.22 6.96 -21.43
CA PRO A 155 -9.53 7.27 -21.98
C PRO A 155 -10.60 6.40 -21.30
N SER A 156 -11.69 7.03 -20.85
CA SER A 156 -12.83 6.27 -20.32
C SER A 156 -13.49 5.48 -21.45
N VAL A 157 -13.93 4.26 -21.16
CA VAL A 157 -14.72 3.43 -22.10
C VAL A 157 -15.97 4.18 -22.59
N ALA A 158 -16.58 5.01 -21.73
CA ALA A 158 -17.72 5.86 -22.12
C ALA A 158 -17.34 6.96 -23.12
N ALA A 159 -16.10 7.46 -23.06
CA ALA A 159 -15.58 8.44 -24.01
C ALA A 159 -15.23 7.77 -25.36
N LEU A 160 -14.69 6.54 -25.34
CA LEU A 160 -14.38 5.76 -26.54
C LEU A 160 -15.62 5.33 -27.33
N SER A 161 -16.77 5.13 -26.67
CA SER A 161 -18.04 4.89 -27.36
C SER A 161 -18.67 6.13 -28.00
N SER A 162 -18.16 7.34 -27.69
CA SER A 162 -18.66 8.61 -28.24
C SER A 162 -17.81 9.17 -29.38
N SER A 163 -16.60 8.63 -29.60
CA SER A 163 -15.82 8.95 -30.80
C SER A 163 -16.37 8.13 -31.97
N ALA A 164 -17.13 8.78 -32.84
CA ALA A 164 -17.57 8.22 -34.12
C ALA A 164 -16.36 7.64 -34.89
N PRO A 165 -16.50 6.49 -35.58
CA PRO A 165 -15.47 6.06 -36.51
C PRO A 165 -15.27 7.17 -37.56
N ALA A 166 -14.01 7.45 -37.89
CA ALA A 166 -13.67 8.37 -38.97
C ALA A 166 -14.43 7.94 -40.23
N PRO A 167 -14.99 8.89 -41.01
CA PRO A 167 -15.72 8.53 -42.22
C PRO A 167 -14.76 7.78 -43.16
N GLU A 168 -15.13 6.55 -43.53
CA GLU A 168 -14.52 5.86 -44.65
C GLU A 168 -14.70 6.74 -45.90
N ASP A 169 -13.61 6.97 -46.61
CA ASP A 169 -13.55 7.74 -47.84
C ASP A 169 -14.66 7.32 -48.82
N ALA A 170 -15.42 8.32 -49.27
CA ALA A 170 -16.47 8.20 -50.28
C ALA A 170 -15.87 7.78 -51.64
N PRO A 171 -16.67 7.16 -52.52
CA PRO A 171 -16.16 6.45 -53.69
C PRO A 171 -15.60 7.40 -54.75
N ASP A 172 -14.51 6.95 -55.37
CA ASP A 172 -13.83 7.61 -56.48
C ASP A 172 -14.78 7.67 -57.69
N ALA A 173 -15.35 8.85 -57.93
CA ALA A 173 -16.26 9.12 -59.05
C ALA A 173 -15.93 10.47 -59.71
N CYS A 174 -15.04 10.43 -60.70
CA CYS A 174 -15.04 11.26 -61.93
C CYS A 174 -13.93 10.76 -62.86
N MET A 175 -14.26 10.09 -63.97
CA MET A 175 -14.61 10.67 -65.30
C MET A 175 -13.40 10.80 -66.26
N ASN A 176 -13.57 10.11 -67.40
CA ASN A 176 -13.19 10.50 -68.77
C ASN A 176 -11.70 10.50 -69.18
N HIS A 177 -11.32 9.51 -70.01
CA HIS A 177 -11.16 9.72 -71.46
C HIS A 177 -11.27 8.41 -72.25
#